data_AF-B1I7C0-F1
#
_entry.id   AF-B1I7C0-F1
#
_cell.length_a   1.000
_cell.length_b   1.000
_cell.length_c   1.000
_cell.angle_alpha   90.00
_cell.angle_beta   90.00
_cell.angle_gamma   90.00
#
_symmetry.space_group_name_H-M   'P 1'
#
loop_
_entity.id
_entity.type
_entity.pdbx_description
1 polymer ?
#
loop_
_entity_poly.entity_id
_entity_poly.type
_entity_poly.pdbx_seq_one_letter_code
_entity_poly.pdbx_strand_id
1 'polypeptide(L)' 'MREVIQELLDSSMSTSAISQGAGVPWTTVSDLRKGKTSMDKMALLTAEKTL' A
#
# COMPACT_ATOMS: atom_id res chain seq x y z
N MET A 1 10.08 8.65 -3.18
CA MET A 1 9.65 7.35 -2.60
C MET A 1 8.15 7.12 -2.75
N ARG A 2 7.29 8.11 -2.43
CA ARG A 2 5.83 8.01 -2.62
C ARG A 2 5.39 7.81 -4.07
N GLU A 3 5.96 8.55 -5.02
CA GLU A 3 5.61 8.44 -6.44
C GLU A 3 5.89 7.03 -7.00
N VAL A 4 7.04 6.44 -6.65
CA VAL A 4 7.39 5.07 -7.05
C VAL A 4 6.38 4.04 -6.54
N ILE A 5 5.89 4.21 -5.31
CA ILE A 5 4.84 3.31 -4.77
C ILE A 5 3.53 3.54 -5.51
N GLN A 6 3.20 4.79 -5.85
CA GLN A 6 1.99 5.11 -6.62
C GLN A 6 2.05 4.50 -8.03
N GLU A 7 3.17 4.61 -8.74
CA GLU A 7 3.38 3.94 -10.03
C GLU A 7 3.26 2.42 -9.94
N LEU A 8 3.81 1.82 -8.88
CA LEU A 8 3.67 0.38 -8.64
C LEU A 8 2.19 0.00 -8.41
N LEU A 9 1.46 0.79 -7.62
CA LEU A 9 0.04 0.57 -7.37
C LEU A 9 -0.79 0.76 -8.65
N ASP A 10 -0.45 1.71 -9.51
CA ASP A 10 -1.19 1.99 -10.75
C ASP A 10 -0.75 1.08 -11.92
N SER A 11 0.32 0.29 -11.73
CA SER A 11 0.82 -0.64 -12.72
C SER A 11 -0.18 -1.76 -13.06
N SER A 12 0.05 -2.43 -14.20
CA SER A 12 -0.70 -3.61 -14.62
C SER A 12 -0.44 -4.85 -13.75
N MET A 13 0.44 -4.78 -12.75
CA MET A 13 0.70 -5.89 -11.84
C MET A 13 -0.56 -6.25 -11.05
N SER A 14 -0.73 -7.55 -10.79
CA SER A 14 -1.84 -8.01 -9.96
C SER A 14 -1.64 -7.59 -8.51
N THR A 15 -2.75 -7.29 -7.82
CA THR A 15 -2.75 -6.92 -6.40
C THR A 15 -2.08 -8.00 -5.54
N SER A 16 -2.23 -9.28 -5.93
CA SER A 16 -1.59 -10.42 -5.27
C SER A 16 -0.08 -10.43 -5.43
N ALA A 17 0.45 -10.13 -6.62
CA ALA A 17 1.89 -10.07 -6.85
C ALA A 17 2.55 -8.94 -6.04
N ILE A 18 1.90 -7.77 -6.00
CA ILE A 18 2.37 -6.64 -5.17
C ILE A 18 2.33 -6.99 -3.69
N SER A 19 1.23 -7.59 -3.22
CA SER A 19 1.06 -8.03 -1.83
C SER A 19 2.16 -9.01 -1.41
N GLN A 20 2.45 -10.03 -2.22
CA GLN A 20 3.51 -11.00 -1.94
C GLN A 20 4.90 -10.36 -1.98
N GLY A 21 5.18 -9.53 -2.99
CA GLY A 21 6.49 -8.89 -3.16
C GLY A 21 6.81 -7.85 -2.08
N ALA A 22 5.80 -7.13 -1.59
CA ALA A 22 5.95 -6.13 -0.54
C ALA A 22 5.69 -6.68 0.87
N GLY A 23 5.29 -7.95 1.01
CA GLY A 23 5.02 -8.56 2.32
C GLY A 23 3.83 -7.94 3.07
N VAL A 24 2.89 -7.33 2.34
CA VAL A 24 1.71 -6.66 2.91
C VAL A 24 0.43 -7.41 2.55
N PRO A 25 -0.62 -7.38 3.40
CA PRO A 25 -1.87 -8.06 3.08
C PRO A 25 -2.49 -7.60 1.76
N TRP A 26 -3.10 -8.53 1.03
CA TRP A 26 -3.78 -8.24 -0.23
C TRP A 26 -4.84 -7.13 -0.09
N THR A 27 -5.58 -7.16 1.02
CA THR A 27 -6.60 -6.16 1.36
C THR A 27 -5.99 -4.76 1.48
N THR A 28 -4.82 -4.63 2.09
CA THR A 28 -4.08 -3.36 2.19
C THR A 28 -3.76 -2.79 0.81
N VAL A 29 -3.24 -3.62 -0.10
CA VAL A 29 -2.93 -3.17 -1.48
C VAL A 29 -4.21 -2.81 -2.24
N SER A 30 -5.27 -3.60 -2.08
CA SER A 30 -6.58 -3.33 -2.71
C SER A 30 -7.18 -2.00 -2.21
N ASP A 31 -7.09 -1.72 -0.92
CA ASP A 31 -7.67 -0.51 -0.32
C ASP A 31 -6.88 0.74 -0.74
N LEU A 32 -5.55 0.63 -0.87
CA LEU A 32 -4.71 1.69 -1.44
C LEU A 32 -5.08 1.98 -2.90
N ARG A 33 -5.24 0.94 -3.75
CA ARG A 33 -5.67 1.10 -5.16
C ARG A 33 -7.04 1.72 -5.32
N LYS A 34 -7.98 1.39 -4.44
CA LYS A 34 -9.35 1.90 -4.47
C LYS A 34 -9.50 3.27 -3.79
N GLY A 35 -8.41 3.84 -3.26
CA GLY A 35 -8.43 5.09 -2.51
C GLY A 35 -9.21 5.02 -1.18
N LYS A 36 -9.50 3.81 -0.68
CA LYS A 36 -10.20 3.62 0.60
C LYS A 36 -9.31 3.97 1.80
N THR A 37 -8.00 3.85 1.63
CA THR A 37 -6.99 4.32 2.59
C THR A 37 -5.86 5.01 1.84
N SER A 38 -5.10 5.87 2.52
CA SER A 38 -3.96 6.57 1.95
C SER A 38 -2.65 6.09 2.57
N MET A 39 -1.55 6.20 1.82
CA MET A 39 -0.21 5.92 2.33
C MET A 39 0.13 6.76 3.58
N ASP A 40 -0.33 8.01 3.64
CA ASP A 40 -0.12 8.88 4.81
C ASP A 40 -0.80 8.34 6.06
N LYS A 41 -2.05 7.89 5.92
CA LYS A 41 -2.79 7.30 7.04
C LYS A 41 -2.10 6.03 7.55
N MET A 42 -1.62 5.20 6.64
CA MET A 42 -0.89 3.98 6.99
C MET A 42 0.44 4.29 7.69
N ALA A 43 1.16 5.32 7.23
CA ALA A 43 2.41 5.76 7.85
C ALA A 43 2.17 6.29 9.26
N LEU A 44 1.12 7.11 9.46
CA LEU A 44 0.75 7.63 10.78
C LEU A 44 0.33 6.53 11.75
N LEU A 45 -0.54 5.60 11.34
CA LEU A 45 -0.95 4.46 12.17
C LEU A 45 0.23 3.56 12.54
N THR A 46 1.21 3.41 11.65
CA THR A 46 2.43 2.63 11.92
C THR A 46 3.33 3.36 12.92
N ALA A 47 3.47 4.68 12.78
CA ALA A 47 4.20 5.51 13.73
C ALA A 47 3.54 5.50 15.12
N GLU A 48 2.21 5.58 15.20
CA GLU A 48 1.46 5.50 16.46
C GLU A 48 1.57 4.13 17.14
N LYS A 49 1.61 3.04 16.36
CA LYS A 49 1.73 1.67 16.90
C LYS A 49 3.14 1.35 17.41
N THR A 50 4.14 2.14 17.04
CA THR A 50 5.55 1.93 17.41
C THR A 50 6.06 2.91 18.46
N LEU A 51 5.20 3.84 18.91
CA LEU A 51 5.37 4.66 20.12
C LEU A 51 4.90 3.89 21.36
#